data_AF-A0AAN7FHY4-F1
#
_entry.id   AF-A0AAN7FHY4-F1
#
_cell.length_a   1.000
_cell.length_b   1.000
_cell.length_c   1.000
_cell.angle_alpha   90.00
_cell.angle_beta   90.00
_cell.angle_gamma   90.00
#
_symmetry.space_group_name_H-M   'P 1'
#
loop_
_entity.id
_entity.type
_entity.pdbx_description
1 polymer ?
#
loop_
_entity_poly.entity_id
_entity_poly.type
_entity_poly.pdbx_seq_one_letter_code
_entity_poly.pdbx_strand_id
1 'polypeptide(L)'
;MIYLMNVNNYKEWSHQVKTELERKQLWDIVEGTDEPLEGENDDPVFKAWSHKNAKALEVIKRGCCNEFYDTIHRISSAKKVWDTLAGICRPLKKIDEINKLKLHHDELIKELLHHMCEALAGLNFQQLQNGKVIEAIIIAVKQGRVEFVTEILKAFPEIRNIFMLAVLYHQDEVFRFLCESPAKYSILAEVDFDSNSILHIAAMLEPSARPIKTPGAALLMQREVQWFKAVERIVHLSTLERTNKNDQTPRQLLIESHKELMKEGEKWMKEIANSCTTIDTLIVTIMFAAAITVPGGNKQESGLPMFLNVKVFMLFIISDALSLLFASISLLMFLGFTSSSYKAEDFLQSLPKKMMIGISTLIISIATMMITFCASLFIILKGKSSMIIPIICLASVPVALFAWMQLCLLIDMINLTYGSRILGRKAKYGA
;
A
#
# COMPACT_ATOMS: atom_id res chain seq x y z
N MET A 1 29.23 -9.62 -37.13
CA MET A 1 28.63 -10.18 -35.89
C MET A 1 27.85 -9.04 -35.26
N ILE A 2 26.53 -9.15 -35.13
CA ILE A 2 25.68 -8.11 -34.52
C ILE A 2 25.82 -8.25 -33.00
N TYR A 3 26.16 -7.19 -32.29
CA TYR A 3 26.18 -7.22 -30.82
C TYR A 3 24.76 -7.34 -30.27
N LEU A 4 24.58 -8.11 -29.18
CA LEU A 4 23.30 -8.22 -28.50
C LEU A 4 22.89 -6.86 -27.91
N MET A 5 21.66 -6.43 -28.20
CA MET A 5 21.09 -5.18 -27.70
C MET A 5 20.93 -5.21 -26.18
N ASN A 6 21.27 -4.10 -25.51
CA ASN A 6 20.88 -3.76 -24.15
C ASN A 6 20.47 -2.27 -24.09
N VAL A 7 19.98 -1.82 -22.94
CA VAL A 7 19.52 -0.43 -22.75
C VAL A 7 20.61 0.61 -23.07
N ASN A 8 21.88 0.28 -22.86
CA ASN A 8 23.01 1.20 -22.98
C ASN A 8 23.61 1.27 -24.38
N ASN A 9 23.41 0.25 -25.22
CA ASN A 9 23.99 0.17 -26.56
C ASN A 9 22.98 0.33 -27.71
N TYR A 10 21.72 0.67 -27.43
CA TYR A 10 20.65 0.77 -28.44
C TYR A 10 21.01 1.59 -29.68
N LYS A 11 21.76 2.70 -29.54
CA LYS A 11 22.19 3.53 -30.68
C LYS A 11 23.19 2.80 -31.59
N GLU A 12 24.13 2.07 -30.99
CA GLU A 12 25.13 1.27 -31.70
C GLU A 12 24.48 0.04 -32.34
N TRP A 13 23.61 -0.63 -31.60
CA TRP A 13 22.80 -1.75 -32.08
C TRP A 13 21.90 -1.36 -33.25
N SER A 14 21.13 -0.27 -33.13
CA SER A 14 20.22 0.18 -34.19
C SER A 14 20.98 0.58 -35.44
N HIS A 15 22.18 1.14 -35.31
CA HIS A 15 23.03 1.41 -36.47
C HIS A 15 23.46 0.11 -37.17
N GLN A 16 23.98 -0.87 -36.44
CA GLN A 16 24.43 -2.15 -37.00
C GLN A 16 23.28 -2.95 -37.65
N VAL A 17 22.11 -2.99 -37.01
CA VAL A 17 20.94 -3.68 -37.54
C VAL A 17 20.38 -2.96 -38.76
N LYS A 18 20.35 -1.62 -38.76
CA LYS A 18 19.97 -0.83 -39.94
C LYS A 18 20.90 -1.13 -41.11
N THR A 19 22.22 -1.11 -40.89
CA THR A 19 23.21 -1.42 -41.94
C THR A 19 23.04 -2.84 -42.50
N GLU A 20 22.74 -3.84 -41.66
CA GLU A 20 22.50 -5.20 -42.14
C GLU A 20 21.16 -5.34 -42.89
N LEU A 21 20.12 -4.61 -42.48
CA LEU A 21 18.85 -4.55 -43.19
C LEU A 21 19.00 -3.86 -44.56
N GLU A 22 19.76 -2.77 -44.65
CA GLU A 22 20.09 -2.08 -45.91
C GLU A 22 20.90 -3.00 -46.83
N ARG A 23 21.91 -3.70 -46.31
CA ARG A 23 22.72 -4.69 -47.06
C ARG A 23 21.86 -5.80 -47.67
N LYS A 24 20.78 -6.17 -46.99
CA LYS A 24 19.84 -7.20 -47.44
C LYS A 24 18.64 -6.67 -48.24
N GLN A 25 18.58 -5.36 -48.50
CA GLN A 25 17.43 -4.70 -49.13
C GLN A 25 16.09 -4.95 -48.39
N LEU A 26 16.13 -4.87 -47.06
CA LEU A 26 15.00 -5.09 -46.15
C LEU A 26 14.60 -3.84 -45.35
N TRP A 27 15.36 -2.74 -45.46
CA TRP A 27 15.10 -1.50 -44.72
C TRP A 27 13.79 -0.81 -45.14
N ASP A 28 13.40 -0.99 -46.40
CA ASP A 28 12.12 -0.53 -46.97
C ASP A 28 10.90 -1.01 -46.16
N ILE A 29 10.97 -2.20 -45.56
CA ILE A 29 9.90 -2.75 -44.72
C ILE A 29 9.81 -2.05 -43.35
N VAL A 30 10.93 -1.56 -42.83
CA VAL A 30 11.00 -0.89 -41.52
C VAL A 30 10.69 0.60 -41.64
N GLU A 31 11.13 1.24 -42.72
CA GLU A 31 10.91 2.66 -43.00
C GLU A 31 9.55 2.97 -43.65
N GLY A 32 9.01 2.04 -44.45
CA GLY A 32 7.78 2.24 -45.22
C GLY A 32 6.55 2.56 -44.37
N THR A 33 5.65 3.39 -44.91
CA THR A 33 4.48 3.91 -44.16
C THR A 33 3.37 2.88 -43.95
N ASP A 34 3.18 1.93 -44.86
CA ASP A 34 1.93 1.16 -44.92
C ASP A 34 2.16 -0.36 -44.94
N GLU A 35 1.58 -1.05 -43.96
CA GLU A 35 1.29 -2.49 -44.02
C GLU A 35 0.22 -2.67 -45.12
N PRO A 36 0.41 -3.55 -46.12
CA PRO A 36 -0.60 -3.74 -47.15
C PRO A 36 -1.93 -4.11 -46.49
N LEU A 37 -3.02 -3.43 -46.86
CA LEU A 37 -4.37 -3.80 -46.42
C LEU A 37 -4.59 -5.28 -46.77
N GLU A 38 -5.15 -6.07 -45.86
CA GLU A 38 -5.41 -7.50 -46.04
C GLU A 38 -6.22 -7.75 -47.33
N GLY A 39 -5.52 -7.90 -48.46
CA GLY A 39 -6.02 -8.49 -49.69
C GLY A 39 -5.96 -10.01 -49.57
N GLU A 40 -6.68 -10.72 -50.44
CA GLU A 40 -6.66 -12.18 -50.49
C GLU A 40 -5.22 -12.70 -50.37
N ASN A 41 -5.00 -13.69 -49.50
CA ASN A 41 -3.69 -14.29 -49.17
C ASN A 41 -2.85 -14.76 -50.38
N ASP A 42 -3.41 -14.70 -51.59
CA ASP A 42 -2.80 -15.06 -52.86
C ASP A 42 -2.26 -13.90 -53.70
N ASP A 43 -2.38 -12.64 -53.25
CA ASP A 43 -1.75 -11.50 -53.92
C ASP A 43 -0.21 -11.65 -53.96
N PRO A 44 0.42 -11.73 -55.15
CA PRO A 44 1.87 -11.81 -55.29
C PRO A 44 2.61 -10.64 -54.63
N VAL A 45 1.99 -9.46 -54.52
CA VAL A 45 2.54 -8.29 -53.84
C VAL A 45 2.58 -8.51 -52.33
N PHE A 46 1.51 -9.04 -51.75
CA PHE A 46 1.43 -9.38 -50.33
C PHE A 46 2.42 -10.50 -49.95
N LYS A 47 2.54 -11.55 -50.78
CA LYS A 47 3.51 -12.63 -50.54
C LYS A 47 4.96 -12.13 -50.57
N ALA A 48 5.30 -11.26 -51.52
CA ALA A 48 6.63 -10.65 -51.60
C ALA A 48 6.95 -9.77 -50.38
N TRP A 49 5.99 -8.96 -49.94
CA TRP A 49 6.12 -8.14 -48.73
C TRP A 49 6.25 -8.99 -47.46
N SER A 50 5.38 -9.99 -47.29
CA SER A 50 5.37 -10.89 -46.13
C SER A 50 6.71 -11.64 -45.96
N HIS A 51 7.29 -12.09 -47.07
CA HIS A 51 8.61 -12.73 -47.08
C HIS A 51 9.73 -11.77 -46.65
N LYS A 52 9.72 -10.53 -47.14
CA LYS A 52 10.69 -9.49 -46.72
C LYS A 52 10.50 -9.13 -45.23
N ASN A 53 9.26 -9.00 -44.76
CA ASN A 53 8.93 -8.73 -43.36
C ASN A 53 9.40 -9.85 -42.43
N ALA A 54 9.21 -11.12 -42.79
CA ALA A 54 9.71 -12.25 -42.02
C ALA A 54 11.24 -12.24 -41.89
N LYS A 55 11.95 -11.92 -42.98
CA LYS A 55 13.42 -11.79 -42.97
C LYS A 55 13.90 -10.60 -42.13
N ALA A 56 13.22 -9.47 -42.21
CA ALA A 56 13.53 -8.30 -41.40
C ALA A 56 13.32 -8.59 -39.90
N LEU A 57 12.24 -9.29 -39.54
CA LEU A 57 11.98 -9.76 -38.18
C LEU A 57 13.08 -10.68 -37.65
N GLU A 58 13.56 -11.62 -38.46
CA GLU A 58 14.64 -12.53 -38.05
C GLU A 58 15.92 -11.75 -37.74
N VAL A 59 16.28 -10.77 -38.57
CA VAL A 59 17.47 -9.93 -38.38
C VAL A 59 17.35 -9.09 -37.11
N ILE A 60 16.20 -8.45 -36.88
CA ILE A 60 15.95 -7.65 -35.67
C ILE A 60 15.96 -8.53 -34.42
N LYS A 61 15.21 -9.64 -34.42
CA LYS A 61 15.09 -10.56 -33.26
C LYS A 61 16.42 -11.22 -32.91
N ARG A 62 17.25 -11.59 -33.91
CA ARG A 62 18.59 -12.16 -33.69
C ARG A 62 19.54 -11.15 -33.02
N GLY A 63 19.31 -9.85 -33.20
CA GLY A 63 20.07 -8.80 -32.55
C GLY A 63 19.60 -8.44 -31.14
N CYS A 64 18.42 -8.87 -30.70
CA CYS A 64 17.85 -8.51 -29.39
C CYS A 64 18.29 -9.49 -28.28
N CYS A 65 18.51 -8.98 -27.07
CA CYS A 65 18.70 -9.83 -25.90
C CYS A 65 17.38 -10.47 -25.43
N ASN A 66 17.48 -11.53 -24.62
CA ASN A 66 16.34 -12.25 -24.05
C ASN A 66 15.40 -11.36 -23.23
N GLU A 67 15.88 -10.26 -22.65
CA GLU A 67 15.09 -9.35 -21.80
C GLU A 67 13.90 -8.68 -22.54
N PHE A 68 14.00 -8.51 -23.86
CA PHE A 68 12.93 -7.90 -24.66
C PHE A 68 12.10 -8.94 -25.43
N TYR A 69 12.44 -10.23 -25.32
CA TYR A 69 11.83 -11.31 -26.12
C TYR A 69 10.32 -11.42 -25.89
N ASP A 70 9.89 -11.38 -24.63
CA ASP A 70 8.47 -11.48 -24.27
C ASP A 70 7.62 -10.34 -24.85
N THR A 71 8.22 -9.15 -25.00
CA THR A 71 7.55 -7.99 -25.57
C THR A 71 7.45 -8.05 -27.10
N ILE A 72 8.49 -8.57 -27.77
CA ILE A 72 8.58 -8.54 -29.23
C ILE A 72 8.12 -9.83 -29.93
N HIS A 73 8.03 -10.98 -29.23
CA HIS A 73 7.73 -12.26 -29.87
C HIS A 73 6.34 -12.31 -30.51
N ARG A 74 5.36 -11.59 -29.94
CA ARG A 74 3.96 -11.54 -30.41
C ARG A 74 3.73 -10.57 -31.57
N ILE A 75 4.72 -9.75 -31.91
CA ILE A 75 4.60 -8.74 -32.94
C ILE A 75 5.00 -9.36 -34.29
N SER A 76 4.08 -9.31 -35.26
CA SER A 76 4.22 -9.91 -36.60
C SER A 76 4.80 -8.96 -37.65
N SER A 77 4.99 -7.67 -37.32
CA SER A 77 5.54 -6.66 -38.23
C SER A 77 6.92 -6.20 -37.75
N ALA A 78 7.91 -6.22 -38.65
CA ALA A 78 9.28 -5.76 -38.38
C ALA A 78 9.32 -4.29 -37.96
N LYS A 79 8.50 -3.44 -38.60
CA LYS A 79 8.34 -2.01 -38.25
C LYS A 79 7.79 -1.84 -36.83
N LYS A 80 6.69 -2.53 -36.50
CA LYS A 80 6.11 -2.47 -35.15
C LYS A 80 7.11 -2.93 -34.08
N VAL A 81 7.93 -3.96 -34.36
CA VAL A 81 9.02 -4.37 -33.45
C VAL A 81 10.07 -3.26 -33.32
N TRP A 82 10.54 -2.70 -34.43
CA TRP A 82 11.54 -1.63 -34.43
C TRP A 82 11.09 -0.40 -33.65
N ASP A 83 9.87 0.07 -33.89
CA ASP A 83 9.27 1.22 -33.21
C ASP A 83 9.03 0.94 -31.72
N THR A 84 8.60 -0.28 -31.38
CA THR A 84 8.42 -0.71 -29.98
C THR A 84 9.76 -0.71 -29.24
N LEU A 85 10.83 -1.25 -29.84
CA LEU A 85 12.17 -1.22 -29.25
C LEU A 85 12.70 0.22 -29.10
N ALA A 86 12.50 1.07 -30.11
CA ALA A 86 12.82 2.50 -30.03
C ALA A 86 12.08 3.22 -28.90
N GLY A 87 10.79 2.90 -28.75
CA GLY A 87 9.90 3.44 -27.72
C GLY A 87 10.25 3.00 -26.31
N ILE A 88 10.82 1.79 -26.13
CA ILE A 88 11.23 1.26 -24.82
C ILE A 88 12.64 1.70 -24.44
N CYS A 89 13.60 1.63 -25.37
CA CYS A 89 15.01 1.88 -25.06
C CYS A 89 15.31 3.37 -24.80
N ARG A 90 14.59 4.31 -25.44
CA ARG A 90 14.80 5.76 -25.20
C ARG A 90 14.46 6.19 -23.76
N PRO A 91 13.26 5.86 -23.21
CA PRO A 91 12.95 6.15 -21.81
C PRO A 91 13.87 5.43 -20.83
N LEU A 92 14.18 4.14 -21.08
CA LEU A 92 15.05 3.37 -20.18
C LEU A 92 16.46 3.95 -20.08
N LYS A 93 17.03 4.42 -21.20
CA LYS A 93 18.32 5.11 -21.18
C LYS A 93 18.26 6.41 -20.37
N LYS A 94 17.19 7.19 -20.55
CA LYS A 94 16.99 8.43 -19.77
C LYS A 94 16.84 8.14 -18.27
N ILE A 95 16.14 7.07 -17.91
CA ILE A 95 16.00 6.61 -16.51
C ILE A 95 17.36 6.17 -15.96
N ASP A 96 18.16 5.43 -16.73
CA ASP A 96 19.51 5.00 -16.33
C ASP A 96 20.47 6.19 -16.14
N GLU A 97 20.44 7.17 -17.06
CA GLU A 97 21.20 8.42 -16.94
C GLU A 97 20.77 9.23 -15.70
N ILE A 98 19.47 9.35 -15.44
CA ILE A 98 18.93 10.00 -14.23
C ILE A 98 19.38 9.25 -12.96
N ASN A 99 19.33 7.92 -12.96
CA ASN A 99 19.75 7.11 -11.83
C ASN A 99 21.25 7.24 -11.56
N LYS A 100 22.09 7.27 -12.61
CA LYS A 100 23.53 7.52 -12.49
C LYS A 100 23.83 8.91 -11.94
N LEU A 101 23.14 9.93 -12.44
CA LEU A 101 23.25 11.29 -11.92
C LEU A 101 22.82 11.36 -10.44
N LYS A 102 21.74 10.66 -10.07
CA LYS A 102 21.27 10.58 -8.69
C LYS A 102 22.29 9.88 -7.78
N LEU A 103 22.84 8.75 -8.21
CA LEU A 103 23.89 8.02 -7.49
C LEU A 103 25.13 8.89 -7.28
N HIS A 104 25.61 9.57 -8.33
CA HIS A 104 26.76 10.46 -8.23
C HIS A 104 26.48 11.65 -7.32
N HIS A 105 25.26 12.20 -7.36
CA HIS A 105 24.84 13.27 -6.46
C HIS A 105 24.79 12.80 -5.00
N ASP A 106 24.26 11.61 -4.74
CA ASP A 106 24.21 11.01 -3.39
C ASP A 106 25.63 10.75 -2.85
N GLU A 107 26.57 10.29 -3.70
CA GLU A 107 27.99 10.15 -3.34
C GLU A 107 28.66 11.49 -3.00
N LEU A 108 28.47 12.51 -3.85
CA LEU A 108 29.00 13.86 -3.60
C LEU A 108 28.44 14.47 -2.32
N ILE A 109 27.15 14.27 -2.01
CA ILE A 109 26.54 14.73 -0.76
C ILE A 109 27.20 14.05 0.44
N LYS A 110 27.50 12.74 0.36
CA LYS A 110 28.17 12.00 1.44
C LYS A 110 29.59 12.51 1.65
N GLU A 111 30.34 12.76 0.59
CA GLU A 111 31.71 13.28 0.66
C GLU A 111 31.73 14.71 1.24
N LEU A 112 30.83 15.57 0.78
CA LEU A 112 30.65 16.91 1.35
C LEU A 112 30.29 16.84 2.84
N LEU A 113 29.35 15.97 3.21
CA LEU A 113 28.93 15.78 4.59
C LEU A 113 30.09 15.30 5.47
N HIS A 114 30.91 14.38 4.95
CA HIS A 114 32.08 13.88 5.65
C HIS A 114 33.08 15.00 5.94
N HIS A 115 33.44 15.81 4.95
CA HIS A 115 34.34 16.95 5.14
C HIS A 115 33.75 18.03 6.06
N MET A 116 32.44 18.27 5.99
CA MET A 116 31.77 19.15 6.95
C MET A 116 31.90 18.60 8.38
N CYS A 117 31.69 17.30 8.56
CA CYS A 117 31.83 16.65 9.87
C CYS A 117 33.27 16.73 10.40
N GLU A 118 34.28 16.51 9.55
CA GLU A 118 35.69 16.68 9.91
C GLU A 118 36.00 18.12 10.36
N ALA A 119 35.51 19.11 9.60
CA ALA A 119 35.71 20.53 9.93
C ALA A 119 35.07 20.92 11.28
N LEU A 120 34.00 20.24 11.67
CA LEU A 120 33.27 20.50 12.89
C LEU A 120 33.81 19.71 14.11
N ALA A 121 34.59 18.64 13.90
CA ALA A 121 34.96 17.65 14.93
C ALA A 121 35.74 18.19 16.15
N GLY A 122 36.26 19.42 16.08
CA GLY A 122 36.96 20.10 17.17
C GLY A 122 36.16 21.19 17.90
N LEU A 123 34.91 21.44 17.51
CA LEU A 123 34.09 22.51 18.08
C LEU A 123 33.40 22.08 19.37
N ASN A 124 33.31 23.00 20.32
CA ASN A 124 32.52 22.77 21.55
C ASN A 124 31.02 23.00 21.30
N PHE A 125 30.19 22.59 22.27
CA PHE A 125 28.73 22.70 22.16
C PHE A 125 28.24 24.12 21.85
N GLN A 126 28.83 25.14 22.48
CA GLN A 126 28.46 26.54 22.26
C GLN A 126 28.74 26.98 20.81
N GLN A 127 29.86 26.55 20.24
CA GLN A 127 30.25 26.83 18.86
C GLN A 127 29.32 26.11 17.87
N LEU A 128 28.97 24.85 18.13
CA LEU A 128 28.01 24.09 17.33
C LEU A 128 26.61 24.73 17.37
N GLN A 129 26.19 25.23 18.54
CA GLN A 129 24.92 25.94 18.70
C GLN A 129 24.92 27.28 17.96
N ASN A 130 25.97 28.09 18.10
CA ASN A 130 26.11 29.37 17.40
C ASN A 130 26.17 29.19 15.87
N GLY A 131 26.78 28.09 15.40
CA GLY A 131 26.84 27.72 13.99
C GLY A 131 25.58 27.04 13.45
N LYS A 132 24.50 26.93 14.25
CA LYS A 132 23.23 26.25 13.90
C LYS A 132 23.36 24.77 13.51
N VAL A 133 24.45 24.11 13.88
CA VAL A 133 24.67 22.69 13.59
C VAL A 133 23.65 21.82 14.33
N ILE A 134 23.37 22.14 15.59
CA ILE A 134 22.36 21.43 16.40
C ILE A 134 20.96 21.55 15.77
N GLU A 135 20.60 22.73 15.26
CA GLU A 135 19.33 22.95 14.56
C GLU A 135 19.25 22.10 13.27
N ALA A 136 20.33 22.07 12.49
CA ALA A 136 20.42 21.23 11.28
C ALA A 136 20.26 19.73 11.61
N ILE A 137 20.84 19.26 12.71
CA ILE A 137 20.69 17.88 13.20
C ILE A 137 19.24 17.58 13.54
N ILE A 138 18.57 18.46 14.31
CA ILE A 138 17.16 18.28 14.68
C ILE A 138 16.28 18.20 13.42
N ILE A 139 16.52 19.09 12.45
CA ILE A 139 15.79 19.09 11.17
C ILE A 139 16.02 17.78 10.41
N ALA A 140 17.27 17.31 10.34
CA ALA A 140 17.59 16.07 9.65
C ALA A 140 16.94 14.84 10.31
N VAL A 141 16.95 14.78 11.64
CA VAL A 141 16.23 13.74 12.41
C VAL A 141 14.75 13.82 12.10
N LYS A 142 14.12 15.00 12.23
CA LYS A 142 12.69 15.22 11.93
C LYS A 142 12.30 14.84 10.50
N GLN A 143 13.24 14.91 9.55
CA GLN A 143 13.04 14.52 8.15
C GLN A 143 13.43 13.06 7.84
N GLY A 144 13.86 12.28 8.84
CA GLY A 144 14.23 10.88 8.67
C GLY A 144 15.49 10.66 7.85
N ARG A 145 16.42 11.63 7.81
CA ARG A 145 17.65 11.55 7.01
C ARG A 145 18.71 10.67 7.69
N VAL A 146 18.56 9.35 7.59
CA VAL A 146 19.43 8.36 8.25
C VAL A 146 20.91 8.56 7.94
N GLU A 147 21.26 8.80 6.68
CA GLU A 147 22.66 8.99 6.25
C GLU A 147 23.29 10.21 6.94
N PHE A 148 22.53 11.31 7.04
CA PHE A 148 22.99 12.52 7.70
C PHE A 148 23.19 12.32 9.21
N VAL A 149 22.23 11.67 9.85
CA VAL A 149 22.30 11.34 11.27
C VAL A 149 23.49 10.42 11.56
N THR A 150 23.80 9.49 10.65
CA THR A 150 24.90 8.53 10.79
C THR A 150 26.26 9.21 10.80
N GLU A 151 26.56 10.06 9.82
CA GLU A 151 27.87 10.74 9.75
C GLU A 151 28.07 11.71 10.91
N ILE A 152 27.00 12.39 11.33
CA ILE A 152 27.07 13.30 12.47
C ILE A 152 27.31 12.56 13.77
N LEU A 153 26.68 11.40 14.00
CA LEU A 153 26.93 10.61 15.21
C LEU A 153 28.36 10.07 15.28
N LYS A 154 29.01 9.82 14.13
CA LYS A 154 30.44 9.47 14.10
C LYS A 154 31.32 10.64 14.54
N ALA A 155 31.01 11.85 14.09
CA ALA A 155 31.78 13.05 14.43
C ALA A 155 31.47 13.59 15.84
N PHE A 156 30.22 13.45 16.29
CA PHE A 156 29.73 13.97 17.57
C PHE A 156 28.97 12.89 18.35
N PRO A 157 29.66 11.88 18.89
CA PRO A 157 29.03 10.84 19.71
C PRO A 157 28.40 11.39 21.00
N GLU A 158 28.79 12.60 21.41
CA GLU A 158 28.28 13.33 22.57
C GLU A 158 26.81 13.80 22.40
N ILE A 159 26.30 13.92 21.17
CA ILE A 159 24.92 14.39 20.91
C ILE A 159 23.92 13.24 21.14
N ARG A 160 23.81 12.83 22.41
CA ARG A 160 23.07 11.63 22.84
C ARG A 160 21.54 11.79 22.75
N ASN A 161 21.04 13.03 22.73
CA ASN A 161 19.61 13.36 22.62
C ASN A 161 18.98 13.01 21.25
N ILE A 162 19.78 12.64 20.24
CA ILE A 162 19.28 12.26 18.90
C ILE A 162 18.31 11.06 18.97
N PHE A 163 18.51 10.12 19.90
CA PHE A 163 17.62 8.97 20.10
C PHE A 163 16.24 9.38 20.57
N MET A 164 16.16 10.29 21.54
CA MET A 164 14.90 10.83 22.03
C MET A 164 14.20 11.66 20.95
N LEU A 165 14.94 12.45 20.17
CA LEU A 165 14.37 13.20 19.05
C LEU A 165 13.82 12.29 17.95
N ALA A 166 14.51 11.19 17.63
CA ALA A 166 14.01 10.19 16.68
C ALA A 166 12.71 9.54 17.18
N VAL A 167 12.62 9.31 18.50
CA VAL A 167 11.40 8.81 19.15
C VAL A 167 10.27 9.84 19.12
N LEU A 168 10.55 11.10 19.46
CA LEU A 168 9.59 12.20 19.47
C LEU A 168 8.99 12.46 18.08
N TYR A 169 9.80 12.38 17.03
CA TYR A 169 9.37 12.64 15.65
C TYR A 169 8.91 11.40 14.87
N HIS A 170 8.79 10.24 15.54
CA HIS A 170 8.25 9.00 14.97
C HIS A 170 9.04 8.49 13.75
N GLN A 171 10.36 8.67 13.79
CA GLN A 171 11.27 8.38 12.67
C GLN A 171 11.77 6.95 12.76
N ASP A 172 10.99 6.01 12.23
CA ASP A 172 11.20 4.57 12.40
C ASP A 172 12.53 4.07 11.80
N GLU A 173 12.98 4.62 10.67
CA GLU A 173 14.26 4.25 10.07
C GLU A 173 15.46 4.73 10.90
N VAL A 174 15.43 5.99 11.35
CA VAL A 174 16.47 6.56 12.23
C VAL A 174 16.49 5.80 13.55
N PHE A 175 15.33 5.57 14.16
CA PHE A 175 15.20 4.81 15.40
C PHE A 175 15.75 3.37 15.25
N ARG A 176 15.44 2.70 14.14
CA ARG A 176 15.94 1.34 13.86
C ARG A 176 17.44 1.31 13.70
N PHE A 177 18.00 2.24 12.94
CA PHE A 177 19.46 2.40 12.78
C PHE A 177 20.14 2.61 14.14
N LEU A 178 19.60 3.52 14.93
CA LEU A 178 20.08 3.84 16.27
C LEU A 178 20.04 2.62 17.21
N CYS A 179 19.02 1.76 17.10
CA CYS A 179 18.90 0.51 17.86
C CYS A 179 19.93 -0.57 17.48
N GLU A 180 20.61 -0.45 16.34
CA GLU A 180 21.69 -1.37 15.93
C GLU A 180 23.05 -0.94 16.52
N SER A 181 23.15 0.27 17.08
CA SER A 181 24.38 0.78 17.69
C SER A 181 24.75 0.01 18.97
N PRO A 182 26.03 -0.31 19.20
CA PRO A 182 26.50 -0.92 20.45
C PRO A 182 26.32 0.01 21.66
N ALA A 183 26.25 1.33 21.44
CA ALA A 183 26.06 2.32 22.50
C ALA A 183 24.59 2.49 22.95
N LYS A 184 23.64 1.75 22.36
CA LYS A 184 22.20 1.94 22.58
C LYS A 184 21.79 1.87 24.06
N TYR A 185 22.36 0.97 24.85
CA TYR A 185 21.93 0.79 26.24
C TYR A 185 22.29 1.98 27.13
N SER A 186 23.45 2.61 26.88
CA SER A 186 23.84 3.84 27.55
C SER A 186 22.85 4.97 27.22
N ILE A 187 22.45 5.08 25.95
CA ILE A 187 21.54 6.12 25.48
C ILE A 187 20.10 5.90 25.96
N LEU A 188 19.63 4.64 26.00
CA LEU A 188 18.30 4.30 26.50
C LEU A 188 18.12 4.53 28.00
N ALA A 189 19.22 4.59 28.76
CA ALA A 189 19.21 4.87 30.19
C ALA A 189 19.16 6.38 30.51
N GLU A 190 19.37 7.25 29.52
CA GLU A 190 19.37 8.69 29.70
C GLU A 190 17.95 9.25 29.88
N VAL A 191 17.89 10.44 30.46
CA VAL A 191 16.66 11.23 30.65
C VAL A 191 16.89 12.65 30.16
N ASP A 192 15.81 13.30 29.70
CA ASP A 192 15.86 14.72 29.36
C ASP A 192 15.92 15.62 30.61
N PHE A 193 15.89 16.93 30.38
CA PHE A 193 15.90 17.92 31.45
C PHE A 193 14.72 17.80 32.41
N ASP A 194 13.59 17.22 31.99
CA ASP A 194 12.37 17.02 32.77
C ASP A 194 12.25 15.61 33.36
N SER A 195 13.38 14.89 33.40
CA SER A 195 13.47 13.51 33.85
C SER A 195 12.63 12.54 33.01
N ASN A 196 12.21 12.92 31.81
CA ASN A 196 11.53 12.05 30.87
C ASN A 196 12.53 11.05 30.30
N SER A 197 12.24 9.77 30.52
CA SER A 197 12.91 8.70 29.79
C SER A 197 12.46 8.66 28.33
N ILE A 198 13.17 7.92 27.48
CA ILE A 198 12.76 7.70 26.09
C ILE A 198 11.32 7.16 25.95
N LEU A 199 10.83 6.43 26.95
CA LEU A 199 9.45 5.92 26.95
C LEU A 199 8.42 7.01 27.25
N HIS A 200 8.78 8.01 28.08
CA HIS A 200 7.95 9.22 28.25
C HIS A 200 7.91 10.01 26.94
N ILE A 201 9.04 10.14 26.24
CA ILE A 201 9.09 10.81 24.93
C ILE A 201 8.19 10.08 23.93
N ALA A 202 8.19 8.75 23.90
CA ALA A 202 7.29 7.94 23.07
C ALA A 202 5.80 8.07 23.45
N ALA A 203 5.51 8.58 24.65
CA ALA A 203 4.16 8.80 25.15
C ALA A 203 3.64 10.22 24.88
N MET A 204 4.51 11.13 24.44
CA MET A 204 4.12 12.49 24.06
C MET A 204 3.45 12.48 22.68
N LEU A 205 2.37 13.23 22.54
CA LEU A 205 1.71 13.44 21.26
C LEU A 205 2.37 14.64 20.56
N GLU A 206 3.19 14.39 19.54
CA GLU A 206 3.87 15.44 18.77
C GLU A 206 3.08 15.76 17.48
N PRO A 207 2.39 16.92 17.39
CA PRO A 207 1.56 17.25 16.22
C PRO A 207 2.35 17.27 14.91
N SER A 208 3.64 17.63 14.96
CA SER A 208 4.48 17.68 13.77
C SER A 208 5.04 16.33 13.32
N ALA A 209 4.88 15.27 14.14
CA ALA A 209 5.25 13.90 13.82
C ALA A 209 4.11 13.11 13.14
N ARG A 210 2.93 13.71 13.00
CA ARG A 210 1.74 13.03 12.46
C ARG A 210 1.98 12.61 11.01
N PRO A 211 1.75 11.32 10.67
CA PRO A 211 1.73 10.89 9.29
C PRO A 211 0.65 11.66 8.53
N ILE A 212 1.01 12.34 7.45
CA ILE A 212 0.09 13.14 6.62
C ILE A 212 -1.08 12.30 6.06
N LYS A 213 -0.99 10.97 6.10
CA LYS A 213 -1.88 10.04 5.38
C LYS A 213 -2.73 9.11 6.25
N THR A 214 -2.80 9.27 7.58
CA THR A 214 -3.63 8.33 8.39
C THR A 214 -5.12 8.51 8.10
N PRO A 215 -5.89 7.45 7.74
CA PRO A 215 -7.28 7.56 7.26
C PRO A 215 -8.32 7.94 8.34
N GLY A 216 -7.94 8.03 9.62
CA GLY A 216 -8.87 8.38 10.70
C GLY A 216 -8.21 8.44 12.08
N ALA A 217 -8.85 9.13 13.02
CA ALA A 217 -8.33 9.37 14.37
C ALA A 217 -8.05 8.06 15.15
N ALA A 218 -8.89 7.03 14.99
CA ALA A 218 -8.69 5.75 15.66
C ALA A 218 -7.49 4.97 15.13
N LEU A 219 -7.22 5.07 13.82
CA LEU A 219 -6.04 4.48 13.18
C LEU A 219 -4.77 5.24 13.58
N LEU A 220 -4.86 6.57 13.70
CA LEU A 220 -3.77 7.36 14.27
C LEU A 220 -3.49 6.91 15.72
N MET A 221 -4.51 6.82 16.57
CA MET A 221 -4.35 6.33 17.95
C MET A 221 -3.73 4.93 18.00
N GLN A 222 -4.18 4.00 17.14
CA GLN A 222 -3.57 2.68 17.03
C GLN A 222 -2.07 2.77 16.70
N ARG A 223 -1.67 3.66 15.79
CA ARG A 223 -0.27 3.86 15.39
C ARG A 223 0.57 4.40 16.55
N GLU A 224 0.06 5.38 17.32
CA GLU A 224 0.76 5.94 18.48
C GLU A 224 1.02 4.86 19.54
N VAL A 225 0.01 4.02 19.84
CA VAL A 225 0.17 2.92 20.80
C VAL A 225 1.13 1.85 20.28
N GLN A 226 1.13 1.56 18.98
CA GLN A 226 2.11 0.67 18.37
C GLN A 226 3.54 1.22 18.47
N TRP A 227 3.71 2.53 18.30
CA TRP A 227 4.99 3.21 18.45
C TRP A 227 5.49 3.12 19.89
N PHE A 228 4.65 3.48 20.85
CA PHE A 228 4.95 3.34 22.28
C PHE A 228 5.36 1.89 22.62
N LYS A 229 4.60 0.90 22.15
CA LYS A 229 4.91 -0.53 22.34
C LYS A 229 6.20 -0.98 21.67
N ALA A 230 6.60 -0.34 20.57
CA ALA A 230 7.87 -0.63 19.91
C ALA A 230 9.05 -0.15 20.76
N VAL A 231 8.96 1.06 21.31
CA VAL A 231 9.97 1.62 22.23
C VAL A 231 9.99 0.86 23.56
N GLU A 232 8.82 0.51 24.11
CA GLU A 232 8.69 -0.27 25.35
C GLU A 232 9.46 -1.60 25.31
N ARG A 233 9.57 -2.22 24.12
CA ARG A 233 10.23 -3.52 23.94
C ARG A 233 11.76 -3.48 24.00
N ILE A 234 12.37 -2.31 23.84
CA ILE A 234 13.84 -2.18 23.78
C ILE A 234 14.42 -1.59 25.06
N VAL A 235 13.59 -0.99 25.93
CA VAL A 235 14.02 -0.37 27.18
C VAL A 235 14.05 -1.39 28.32
N HIS A 236 14.84 -1.11 29.36
CA HIS A 236 14.86 -1.92 30.57
C HIS A 236 13.55 -1.76 31.37
N LEU A 237 13.10 -2.81 32.07
CA LEU A 237 11.85 -2.85 32.84
C LEU A 237 11.71 -1.69 33.84
N SER A 238 12.82 -1.26 34.48
CA SER A 238 12.81 -0.12 35.41
C SER A 238 12.35 1.20 34.77
N THR A 239 12.42 1.32 33.45
CA THR A 239 11.97 2.51 32.70
C THR A 239 10.45 2.64 32.67
N LEU A 240 9.71 1.54 32.89
CA LEU A 240 8.25 1.49 32.89
C LEU A 240 7.65 2.20 34.11
N GLU A 241 8.32 2.10 35.25
CA GLU A 241 7.85 2.61 36.55
C GLU A 241 8.50 3.94 36.92
N ARG A 242 9.52 4.38 36.16
CA ARG A 242 10.17 5.67 36.36
C ARG A 242 9.15 6.80 36.19
N THR A 243 9.19 7.78 37.08
CA THR A 243 8.39 9.00 36.96
C THR A 243 9.21 10.17 36.43
N ASN A 244 8.56 11.06 35.69
CA ASN A 244 9.13 12.36 35.31
C ASN A 244 8.97 13.39 36.44
N LYS A 245 9.40 14.64 36.23
CA LYS A 245 9.24 15.73 37.22
C LYS A 245 7.80 16.02 37.65
N ASN A 246 6.82 15.60 36.87
CA ASN A 246 5.39 15.76 37.18
C ASN A 246 4.81 14.52 37.89
N ASP A 247 5.67 13.61 38.38
CA ASP A 247 5.29 12.34 39.00
C ASP A 247 4.45 11.41 38.10
N GLN A 248 4.56 11.57 36.78
CA GLN A 248 3.86 10.73 35.81
C GLN A 248 4.76 9.60 35.34
N THR A 249 4.20 8.40 35.26
CA THR A 249 4.82 7.28 34.53
C THR A 249 4.61 7.44 33.01
N PRO A 250 5.38 6.75 32.15
CA PRO A 250 5.21 6.81 30.70
C PRO A 250 3.80 6.41 30.24
N ARG A 251 3.18 5.43 30.91
CA ARG A 251 1.81 4.99 30.57
C ARG A 251 0.75 6.02 30.96
N GLN A 252 0.90 6.66 32.11
CA GLN A 252 0.01 7.74 32.52
C GLN A 252 0.13 8.93 31.57
N LEU A 253 1.36 9.28 31.17
CA LEU A 253 1.59 10.34 30.19
C LEU A 253 0.95 9.99 28.84
N LEU A 254 1.06 8.75 28.37
CA LEU A 254 0.46 8.31 27.10
C LEU A 254 -1.06 8.54 27.11
N ILE A 255 -1.72 8.13 28.19
CA ILE A 255 -3.18 8.27 28.34
C ILE A 255 -3.56 9.75 28.37
N GLU A 256 -2.85 10.58 29.14
CA GLU A 256 -3.21 12.00 29.29
C GLU A 256 -2.92 12.79 28.00
N SER A 257 -1.75 12.60 27.39
CA SER A 257 -1.36 13.29 26.15
C SER A 257 -2.25 12.91 24.95
N HIS A 258 -2.83 11.71 24.95
CA HIS A 258 -3.65 11.21 23.84
C HIS A 258 -5.16 11.21 24.14
N LYS A 259 -5.58 11.79 25.28
CA LYS A 259 -6.99 11.75 25.73
C LYS A 259 -7.99 12.28 24.70
N GLU A 260 -7.68 13.40 24.05
CA GLU A 260 -8.56 13.95 22.99
C GLU A 260 -8.53 13.09 21.73
N LEU A 261 -7.35 12.58 21.33
CA LEU A 261 -7.25 11.67 20.19
C LEU A 261 -8.01 10.36 20.42
N MET A 262 -8.03 9.85 21.66
CA MET A 262 -8.83 8.68 22.04
C MET A 262 -10.32 8.95 21.91
N LYS A 263 -10.80 10.13 22.33
CA LYS A 263 -12.21 10.53 22.14
C LYS A 263 -12.58 10.68 20.67
N GLU A 264 -11.70 11.31 19.87
CA GLU A 264 -11.89 11.43 18.42
C GLU A 264 -11.90 10.05 17.75
N GLY A 265 -11.01 9.14 18.18
CA GLY A 265 -10.96 7.77 17.71
C GLY A 265 -12.20 6.97 18.08
N GLU A 266 -12.69 7.10 19.31
CA GLU A 266 -13.95 6.52 19.77
C GLU A 266 -15.12 7.01 18.90
N LYS A 267 -15.23 8.34 18.72
CA LYS A 267 -16.27 8.95 17.90
C LYS A 267 -16.22 8.43 16.46
N TRP A 268 -15.04 8.44 15.84
CA TRP A 268 -14.84 7.97 14.47
C TRP A 268 -15.27 6.50 14.31
N MET A 269 -14.88 5.62 15.25
CA MET A 269 -15.29 4.21 15.22
C MET A 269 -16.81 4.03 15.39
N LYS A 270 -17.42 4.78 16.32
CA LYS A 270 -18.88 4.73 16.54
C LYS A 270 -19.67 5.24 15.33
N GLU A 271 -19.22 6.30 14.67
CA GLU A 271 -19.87 6.83 13.46
C GLU A 271 -19.84 5.82 12.30
N ILE A 272 -18.70 5.16 12.09
CA ILE A 272 -18.57 4.10 11.09
C ILE A 272 -19.45 2.90 11.48
N ALA A 273 -19.39 2.45 12.73
CA ALA A 273 -20.19 1.33 13.21
C ALA A 273 -21.70 1.59 13.07
N ASN A 274 -22.16 2.80 13.38
CA ASN A 274 -23.57 3.20 13.21
C ASN A 274 -23.98 3.20 11.73
N SER A 275 -23.13 3.75 10.85
CA SER A 275 -23.39 3.77 9.41
C SER A 275 -23.49 2.35 8.84
N CYS A 276 -22.57 1.46 9.21
CA CYS A 276 -22.60 0.06 8.80
C CYS A 276 -23.79 -0.70 9.42
N THR A 277 -24.14 -0.42 10.67
CA THR A 277 -25.34 -0.98 11.34
C THR A 277 -26.62 -0.65 10.59
N THR A 278 -26.77 0.59 10.09
CA THR A 278 -27.91 0.98 9.26
C THR A 278 -27.96 0.16 7.97
N ILE A 279 -26.81 -0.05 7.32
CA ILE A 279 -26.71 -0.83 6.09
C ILE A 279 -27.01 -2.31 6.35
N ASP A 280 -26.44 -2.90 7.41
CA ASP A 280 -26.71 -4.28 7.83
C ASP A 280 -28.20 -4.48 8.11
N THR A 281 -28.84 -3.55 8.81
CA THR A 281 -30.28 -3.61 9.12
C THR A 281 -31.11 -3.59 7.84
N LEU A 282 -30.73 -2.76 6.85
CA LEU A 282 -31.39 -2.71 5.56
C LEU A 282 -31.22 -4.03 4.78
N ILE A 283 -29.99 -4.57 4.73
CA ILE A 283 -29.72 -5.85 4.06
C ILE A 283 -30.52 -6.98 4.72
N VAL A 284 -30.52 -7.07 6.05
CA VAL A 284 -31.28 -8.08 6.78
C VAL A 284 -32.77 -7.98 6.45
N THR A 285 -33.33 -6.77 6.42
CA THR A 285 -34.74 -6.54 6.12
C THR A 285 -35.09 -6.95 4.69
N ILE A 286 -34.29 -6.53 3.71
CA ILE A 286 -34.53 -6.82 2.28
C ILE A 286 -34.39 -8.32 2.01
N MET A 287 -33.36 -8.97 2.54
CA MET A 287 -33.13 -10.40 2.30
C MET A 287 -34.14 -11.27 3.04
N PHE A 288 -34.51 -10.91 4.26
CA PHE A 288 -35.56 -11.63 4.97
C PHE A 288 -36.90 -11.54 4.22
N ALA A 289 -37.24 -10.35 3.68
CA ALA A 289 -38.41 -10.19 2.83
C ALA A 289 -38.32 -11.03 1.55
N ALA A 290 -37.17 -11.06 0.88
CA ALA A 290 -36.95 -11.87 -0.32
C ALA A 290 -37.09 -13.38 -0.04
N ALA A 291 -36.64 -13.85 1.12
CA ALA A 291 -36.78 -15.24 1.53
C ALA A 291 -38.24 -15.69 1.67
N ILE A 292 -39.11 -14.83 2.23
CA ILE A 292 -40.54 -15.15 2.42
C ILE A 292 -41.38 -14.83 1.17
N THR A 293 -40.95 -13.88 0.35
CA THR A 293 -41.59 -13.50 -0.93
C THR A 293 -40.82 -14.06 -2.12
N VAL A 294 -40.67 -15.39 -2.17
CA VAL A 294 -39.81 -16.07 -3.13
C VAL A 294 -40.08 -15.64 -4.60
N PRO A 295 -39.02 -15.35 -5.38
CA PRO A 295 -39.16 -14.98 -6.78
C PRO A 295 -39.91 -16.06 -7.58
N GLY A 296 -40.94 -15.65 -8.33
CA GLY A 296 -41.78 -16.57 -9.11
C GLY A 296 -42.95 -17.19 -8.34
N GLY A 297 -43.04 -16.97 -7.03
CA GLY A 297 -44.18 -17.38 -6.20
C GLY A 297 -44.25 -18.88 -5.88
N ASN A 298 -45.34 -19.26 -5.23
CA ASN A 298 -45.61 -20.60 -4.73
C ASN A 298 -46.71 -21.29 -5.56
N LYS A 299 -46.66 -22.63 -5.62
CA LYS A 299 -47.75 -23.45 -6.18
C LYS A 299 -48.97 -23.36 -5.26
N GLN A 300 -50.14 -23.07 -5.82
CA GLN A 300 -51.38 -22.88 -5.05
C GLN A 300 -51.79 -24.13 -4.25
N GLU A 301 -51.54 -25.33 -4.78
CA GLU A 301 -51.98 -26.58 -4.15
C GLU A 301 -51.06 -27.06 -3.03
N SER A 302 -49.74 -26.88 -3.18
CA SER A 302 -48.75 -27.46 -2.24
C SER A 302 -48.02 -26.43 -1.39
N GLY A 303 -48.17 -25.12 -1.68
CA GLY A 303 -47.42 -24.03 -1.05
C GLY A 303 -45.92 -24.01 -1.36
N LEU A 304 -45.42 -24.95 -2.18
CA LEU A 304 -43.99 -25.07 -2.51
C LEU A 304 -43.59 -24.02 -3.56
N PRO A 305 -42.35 -23.50 -3.49
CA PRO A 305 -41.82 -22.60 -4.52
C PRO A 305 -41.93 -23.19 -5.93
N MET A 306 -42.40 -22.38 -6.88
CA MET A 306 -42.65 -22.82 -8.26
C MET A 306 -41.38 -23.33 -8.95
N PHE A 307 -40.23 -22.76 -8.60
CA PHE A 307 -38.94 -23.05 -9.21
C PHE A 307 -38.01 -23.92 -8.35
N LEU A 308 -38.52 -24.63 -7.34
CA LEU A 308 -37.71 -25.39 -6.36
C LEU A 308 -36.63 -26.31 -6.98
N ASN A 309 -36.92 -26.96 -8.10
CA ASN A 309 -35.98 -27.89 -8.77
C ASN A 309 -35.04 -27.21 -9.78
N VAL A 310 -35.08 -25.88 -9.90
CA VAL A 310 -34.23 -25.12 -10.83
C VAL A 310 -32.95 -24.69 -10.12
N LYS A 311 -31.80 -24.95 -10.73
CA LYS A 311 -30.48 -24.60 -10.17
C LYS A 311 -30.36 -23.12 -9.77
N VAL A 312 -30.94 -22.22 -10.56
CA VAL A 312 -30.95 -20.77 -10.28
C VAL A 312 -31.74 -20.43 -9.02
N PHE A 313 -32.82 -21.16 -8.73
CA PHE A 313 -33.59 -20.99 -7.49
C PHE A 313 -32.81 -21.47 -6.27
N MET A 314 -32.10 -22.60 -6.36
CA MET A 314 -31.22 -23.05 -5.28
C MET A 314 -30.09 -22.05 -5.01
N LEU A 315 -29.52 -21.44 -6.06
CA LEU A 315 -28.53 -20.37 -5.92
C LEU A 315 -29.10 -19.15 -5.19
N PHE A 316 -30.33 -18.75 -5.54
CA PHE A 316 -31.07 -17.67 -4.86
C PHE A 316 -31.20 -17.94 -3.35
N ILE A 317 -31.76 -19.09 -2.95
CA ILE A 317 -31.98 -19.41 -1.53
C ILE A 317 -30.68 -19.50 -0.73
N ILE A 318 -29.65 -20.14 -1.29
CA ILE A 318 -28.36 -20.27 -0.60
C ILE A 318 -27.69 -18.90 -0.42
N SER A 319 -27.70 -18.06 -1.47
CA SER A 319 -27.08 -16.73 -1.41
C SER A 319 -27.85 -15.78 -0.49
N ASP A 320 -29.18 -15.86 -0.47
CA ASP A 320 -30.03 -15.11 0.46
C ASP A 320 -29.72 -15.47 1.92
N ALA A 321 -29.68 -16.76 2.24
CA ALA A 321 -29.34 -17.24 3.58
C ALA A 321 -27.92 -16.82 4.02
N LEU A 322 -26.93 -16.89 3.10
CA LEU A 322 -25.57 -16.41 3.38
C LEU A 322 -25.55 -14.89 3.62
N SER A 323 -26.29 -14.12 2.81
CA SER A 323 -26.40 -12.67 2.98
C SER A 323 -26.93 -12.31 4.35
N LEU A 324 -28.00 -12.99 4.80
CA LEU A 324 -28.59 -12.80 6.13
C LEU A 324 -27.62 -13.17 7.25
N LEU A 325 -26.94 -14.31 7.13
CA LEU A 325 -26.00 -14.78 8.15
C LEU A 325 -24.82 -13.80 8.30
N PHE A 326 -24.19 -13.40 7.20
CA PHE A 326 -23.06 -12.49 7.25
C PHE A 326 -23.45 -11.06 7.67
N ALA A 327 -24.61 -10.56 7.25
CA ALA A 327 -25.12 -9.26 7.74
C ALA A 327 -25.42 -9.32 9.25
N SER A 328 -25.98 -10.43 9.75
CA SER A 328 -26.25 -10.60 11.18
C SER A 328 -24.97 -10.65 12.01
N ILE A 329 -23.93 -11.34 11.53
CA ILE A 329 -22.61 -11.35 12.17
C ILE A 329 -22.02 -9.94 12.17
N SER A 330 -22.05 -9.25 11.04
CA SER A 330 -21.57 -7.86 10.90
C SER A 330 -22.27 -6.93 11.89
N LEU A 331 -23.60 -7.01 11.96
CA LEU A 331 -24.44 -6.24 12.86
C LEU A 331 -24.06 -6.45 14.33
N LEU A 332 -23.85 -7.70 14.75
CA LEU A 332 -23.41 -8.01 16.12
C LEU A 332 -22.03 -7.41 16.43
N MET A 333 -21.11 -7.43 15.47
CA MET A 333 -19.78 -6.83 15.63
C MET A 333 -19.87 -5.31 15.78
N PHE A 334 -20.69 -4.64 14.98
CA PHE A 334 -20.86 -3.19 15.04
C PHE A 334 -21.65 -2.72 16.26
N LEU A 335 -22.71 -3.42 16.66
CA LEU A 335 -23.41 -3.17 17.93
C LEU A 335 -22.49 -3.33 19.14
N GLY A 336 -21.49 -4.22 19.04
CA GLY A 336 -20.47 -4.41 20.06
C GLY A 336 -19.65 -3.15 20.39
N PHE A 337 -19.61 -2.13 19.53
CA PHE A 337 -18.92 -0.85 19.80
C PHE A 337 -19.63 0.00 20.85
N THR A 338 -20.95 -0.18 21.04
CA THR A 338 -21.72 0.53 22.07
C THR A 338 -21.27 0.14 23.47
N SER A 339 -20.86 -1.12 23.67
CA SER A 339 -20.46 -1.66 24.98
C SER A 339 -18.95 -1.86 25.13
N SER A 340 -18.15 -1.45 24.15
CA SER A 340 -16.68 -1.62 24.20
C SER A 340 -16.02 -0.54 25.07
N SER A 341 -14.96 -0.91 25.79
CA SER A 341 -14.04 0.08 26.36
C SER A 341 -13.14 0.68 25.28
N TYR A 342 -12.78 1.95 25.45
CA TYR A 342 -11.89 2.69 24.55
C TYR A 342 -10.63 3.11 25.29
N LYS A 343 -9.97 2.17 25.96
CA LYS A 343 -8.64 2.40 26.56
C LYS A 343 -7.57 2.42 25.48
N ALA A 344 -6.41 3.01 25.75
CA ALA A 344 -5.32 3.08 24.77
C ALA A 344 -4.95 1.69 24.21
N GLU A 345 -4.91 0.66 25.06
CA GLU A 345 -4.61 -0.71 24.64
C GLU A 345 -5.69 -1.34 23.75
N ASP A 346 -6.96 -0.91 23.89
CA ASP A 346 -8.06 -1.42 23.09
C ASP A 346 -7.92 -1.03 21.60
N PHE A 347 -7.33 0.14 21.34
CA PHE A 347 -7.01 0.59 19.98
C PHE A 347 -5.94 -0.25 19.28
N LEU A 348 -5.15 -1.07 20.01
CA LEU A 348 -4.10 -1.87 19.39
C LEU A 348 -4.65 -3.15 18.75
N GLN A 349 -5.62 -3.78 19.38
CA GLN A 349 -6.05 -5.12 18.99
C GLN A 349 -7.56 -5.35 19.05
N SER A 350 -8.23 -5.02 20.16
CA SER A 350 -9.63 -5.40 20.36
C SER A 350 -10.56 -4.63 19.42
N LEU A 351 -10.43 -3.30 19.34
CA LEU A 351 -11.27 -2.46 18.48
C LEU A 351 -10.99 -2.68 16.98
N PRO A 352 -9.73 -2.66 16.50
CA PRO A 352 -9.46 -2.89 15.08
C PRO A 352 -9.91 -4.28 14.61
N LYS A 353 -9.73 -5.34 15.43
CA LYS A 353 -10.20 -6.68 15.07
C LYS A 353 -11.72 -6.74 14.94
N LYS A 354 -12.46 -6.14 15.86
CA LYS A 354 -13.93 -6.10 15.78
C LYS A 354 -14.38 -5.42 14.50
N MET A 355 -13.78 -4.27 14.18
CA MET A 355 -14.09 -3.50 12.98
C MET A 355 -13.72 -4.26 11.70
N MET A 356 -12.55 -4.90 11.64
CA MET A 356 -12.13 -5.72 10.49
C MET A 356 -13.07 -6.89 10.25
N ILE A 357 -13.49 -7.61 11.31
CA ILE A 357 -14.44 -8.72 11.18
C ILE A 357 -15.79 -8.18 10.65
N GLY A 358 -16.32 -7.11 11.26
CA GLY A 358 -17.59 -6.50 10.85
C GLY A 358 -17.59 -6.09 9.37
N ILE A 359 -16.59 -5.30 8.95
CA ILE A 359 -16.45 -4.85 7.56
C ILE A 359 -16.28 -6.04 6.60
N SER A 360 -15.47 -7.05 6.96
CA SER A 360 -15.27 -8.23 6.11
C SER A 360 -16.58 -8.99 5.89
N THR A 361 -17.35 -9.23 6.97
CA THR A 361 -18.64 -9.89 6.86
C THR A 361 -19.67 -9.06 6.10
N LEU A 362 -19.65 -7.73 6.24
CA LEU A 362 -20.52 -6.83 5.48
C LEU A 362 -20.25 -6.90 3.97
N ILE A 363 -18.98 -6.89 3.57
CA ILE A 363 -18.58 -7.01 2.15
C ILE A 363 -19.08 -8.35 1.57
N ILE A 364 -18.91 -9.45 2.30
CA ILE A 364 -19.40 -10.76 1.88
C ILE A 364 -20.92 -10.74 1.75
N SER A 365 -21.63 -10.16 2.72
CA SER A 365 -23.09 -10.04 2.69
C SER A 365 -23.57 -9.26 1.45
N ILE A 366 -22.97 -8.11 1.15
CA ILE A 366 -23.29 -7.30 -0.03
C ILE A 366 -23.07 -8.09 -1.33
N ALA A 367 -21.96 -8.83 -1.42
CA ALA A 367 -21.68 -9.67 -2.59
C ALA A 367 -22.75 -10.76 -2.76
N THR A 368 -23.13 -11.43 -1.69
CA THR A 368 -24.19 -12.45 -1.73
C THR A 368 -25.57 -11.86 -2.03
N MET A 369 -25.90 -10.68 -1.49
CA MET A 369 -27.13 -9.94 -1.81
C MET A 369 -27.21 -9.64 -3.32
N MET A 370 -26.10 -9.23 -3.94
CA MET A 370 -26.07 -8.99 -5.39
C MET A 370 -26.26 -10.27 -6.20
N ILE A 371 -25.71 -11.41 -5.75
CA ILE A 371 -25.98 -12.71 -6.38
C ILE A 371 -27.47 -13.07 -6.26
N THR A 372 -28.07 -12.87 -5.09
CA THR A 372 -29.50 -13.08 -4.83
C THR A 372 -30.37 -12.20 -5.72
N PHE A 373 -30.01 -10.93 -5.90
CA PHE A 373 -30.70 -10.01 -6.80
C PHE A 373 -30.62 -10.47 -8.27
N CYS A 374 -29.44 -10.87 -8.73
CA CYS A 374 -29.26 -11.38 -10.09
C CYS A 374 -30.08 -12.66 -10.33
N ALA A 375 -30.01 -13.62 -9.40
CA ALA A 375 -30.77 -14.86 -9.47
C ALA A 375 -32.29 -14.60 -9.50
N SER A 376 -32.77 -13.66 -8.68
CA SER A 376 -34.18 -13.21 -8.67
C SER A 376 -34.63 -12.69 -10.04
N LEU A 377 -33.83 -11.81 -10.67
CA LEU A 377 -34.16 -11.27 -12.00
C LEU A 377 -34.23 -12.36 -13.07
N PHE A 378 -33.31 -13.33 -13.04
CA PHE A 378 -33.34 -14.46 -13.97
C PHE A 378 -34.57 -15.37 -13.77
N ILE A 379 -35.05 -15.52 -12.54
CA ILE A 379 -36.26 -16.29 -12.24
C ILE A 379 -37.51 -15.55 -12.74
N ILE A 380 -37.62 -14.25 -12.46
CA ILE A 380 -38.80 -13.43 -12.78
C ILE A 380 -38.90 -13.14 -14.29
N LEU A 381 -37.80 -12.78 -14.94
CA LEU A 381 -37.76 -12.32 -16.33
C LEU A 381 -37.27 -13.41 -17.30
N LYS A 382 -37.67 -14.66 -17.05
CA LYS A 382 -37.25 -15.81 -17.87
C LYS A 382 -37.48 -15.54 -19.37
N GLY A 383 -36.42 -15.61 -20.17
CA GLY A 383 -36.47 -15.41 -21.62
C GLY A 383 -36.27 -13.96 -22.11
N LYS A 384 -36.11 -12.98 -21.22
CA LYS A 384 -35.88 -11.56 -21.58
C LYS A 384 -34.45 -11.08 -21.27
N SER A 385 -33.44 -11.82 -21.73
CA SER A 385 -32.01 -11.53 -21.44
C SER A 385 -31.57 -10.12 -21.83
N SER A 386 -32.12 -9.57 -22.93
CA SER A 386 -31.84 -8.21 -23.39
C SER A 386 -32.21 -7.12 -22.39
N MET A 387 -33.17 -7.37 -21.48
CA MET A 387 -33.56 -6.42 -20.42
C MET A 387 -32.83 -6.67 -19.11
N ILE A 388 -32.46 -7.93 -18.81
CA ILE A 388 -31.80 -8.30 -17.55
C ILE A 388 -30.39 -7.69 -17.46
N ILE A 389 -29.61 -7.77 -18.54
CA ILE A 389 -28.20 -7.35 -18.54
C ILE A 389 -28.06 -5.85 -18.20
N PRO A 390 -28.78 -4.91 -18.86
CA PRO A 390 -28.70 -3.49 -18.51
C PRO A 390 -29.10 -3.19 -17.06
N ILE A 391 -30.12 -3.87 -16.54
CA ILE A 391 -30.61 -3.67 -15.16
C ILE A 391 -29.52 -4.10 -14.15
N ILE A 392 -28.89 -5.26 -14.35
CA ILE A 392 -27.80 -5.73 -13.48
C ILE A 392 -26.60 -4.79 -13.55
N CYS A 393 -26.22 -4.35 -14.75
CA CYS A 393 -25.12 -3.40 -14.91
C CYS A 393 -25.40 -2.09 -14.18
N LEU A 394 -26.61 -1.54 -14.30
CA LEU A 394 -26.97 -0.29 -13.64
C LEU A 394 -27.03 -0.43 -12.11
N ALA A 395 -27.63 -1.52 -11.61
CA ALA A 395 -27.76 -1.77 -10.17
C ALA A 395 -26.43 -2.10 -9.48
N SER A 396 -25.49 -2.73 -10.20
CA SER A 396 -24.20 -3.14 -9.61
C SER A 396 -23.21 -1.99 -9.41
N VAL A 397 -23.33 -0.88 -10.17
CA VAL A 397 -22.37 0.24 -10.09
C VAL A 397 -22.33 0.89 -8.69
N PRO A 398 -23.44 1.34 -8.08
CA PRO A 398 -23.39 1.94 -6.74
C PRO A 398 -22.91 0.95 -5.66
N VAL A 399 -23.29 -0.33 -5.80
CA VAL A 399 -22.93 -1.38 -4.84
C VAL A 399 -21.44 -1.71 -4.91
N ALA A 400 -20.89 -1.81 -6.13
CA ALA A 400 -19.46 -2.03 -6.34
C ALA A 400 -18.61 -0.86 -5.83
N LEU A 401 -19.04 0.38 -6.08
CA LEU A 401 -18.38 1.58 -5.56
C LEU A 401 -18.36 1.60 -4.03
N PHE A 402 -19.49 1.28 -3.40
CA PHE A 402 -19.58 1.20 -1.94
C PHE A 402 -18.70 0.08 -1.38
N ALA A 403 -18.78 -1.14 -1.94
CA ALA A 403 -17.94 -2.26 -1.52
C ALA A 403 -16.44 -1.96 -1.69
N TRP A 404 -16.07 -1.23 -2.75
CA TRP A 404 -14.71 -0.78 -2.97
C TRP A 404 -14.24 0.20 -1.87
N MET A 405 -15.06 1.18 -1.50
CA MET A 405 -14.73 2.10 -0.40
C MET A 405 -14.51 1.36 0.93
N GLN A 406 -15.36 0.39 1.25
CA GLN A 406 -15.21 -0.45 2.45
C GLN A 406 -13.96 -1.33 2.40
N LEU A 407 -13.64 -1.86 1.21
CA LEU A 407 -12.44 -2.66 1.00
C LEU A 407 -11.17 -1.83 1.19
N CYS A 408 -11.13 -0.59 0.69
CA CYS A 408 -10.00 0.32 0.92
C CYS A 408 -9.77 0.54 2.43
N LEU A 409 -10.83 0.83 3.19
CA LEU A 409 -10.75 0.99 4.64
C LEU A 409 -10.23 -0.28 5.33
N LEU A 410 -10.73 -1.45 4.92
CA LEU A 410 -10.30 -2.73 5.46
C LEU A 410 -8.80 -2.99 5.19
N ILE A 411 -8.33 -2.69 3.98
CA ILE A 411 -6.92 -2.83 3.59
C ILE A 411 -6.05 -1.93 4.46
N ASP A 412 -6.44 -0.67 4.68
CA ASP A 412 -5.70 0.26 5.54
C ASP A 412 -5.59 -0.27 6.97
N MET A 413 -6.68 -0.81 7.52
CA MET A 413 -6.69 -1.43 8.85
C MET A 413 -5.81 -2.66 8.96
N ILE A 414 -5.82 -3.53 7.95
CA ILE A 414 -4.98 -4.74 7.89
C ILE A 414 -3.51 -4.35 7.80
N ASN A 415 -3.17 -3.41 6.91
CA ASN A 415 -1.80 -2.93 6.75
C ASN A 415 -1.29 -2.29 8.04
N LEU A 416 -2.11 -1.50 8.72
CA LEU A 416 -1.73 -0.89 10.00
C LEU A 416 -1.60 -1.92 11.12
N THR A 417 -2.52 -2.89 11.22
CA THR A 417 -2.53 -3.86 12.31
C THR A 417 -1.45 -4.94 12.14
N TYR A 418 -1.18 -5.39 10.91
CA TYR A 418 -0.30 -6.53 10.62
C TYR A 418 0.97 -6.17 9.84
N GLY A 419 0.93 -5.13 9.00
CA GLY A 419 2.06 -4.69 8.16
C GLY A 419 3.04 -3.75 8.87
N SER A 420 2.59 -3.03 9.88
CA SER A 420 3.39 -2.10 10.71
C SER A 420 4.35 -2.85 11.65
N ARG A 421 5.47 -3.36 11.12
CA ARG A 421 6.63 -3.72 11.97
C ARG A 421 7.59 -2.55 12.01
N ILE A 422 7.38 -1.65 12.96
CA ILE A 422 8.30 -0.55 13.28
C ILE A 422 9.73 -1.08 13.54
N LEU A 423 9.84 -2.18 14.28
CA LEU A 423 11.09 -2.91 14.49
C LEU A 423 11.10 -4.21 13.68
N GLY A 424 12.14 -4.39 12.84
CA GLY A 424 12.37 -5.64 12.11
C GLY A 424 12.63 -6.82 13.04
N ARG A 425 12.48 -8.06 12.55
CA ARG A 425 12.69 -9.29 13.35
C ARG A 425 14.09 -9.38 13.99
N LYS A 426 15.10 -8.71 13.42
CA LYS A 426 16.50 -8.75 13.87
C LYS A 426 16.77 -7.97 15.17
N ALA A 427 15.91 -7.00 15.54
CA ALA A 427 16.06 -6.25 16.80
C ALA A 427 15.62 -7.04 18.05
N LYS A 428 15.08 -8.26 17.88
CA LYS A 428 14.52 -9.08 18.97
C LYS A 428 15.54 -9.93 19.72
N TYR A 429 16.75 -10.07 19.21
CA TYR A 429 17.76 -10.97 19.78
C TYR A 429 19.16 -10.35 19.67
N GLY A 430 19.45 -9.41 20.56
CA GLY A 430 20.81 -9.11 21.00
C GLY A 430 20.77 -9.23 22.51
N ALA A 431 21.03 -10.45 22.99
CA ALA A 431 21.14 -10.78 24.41
C ALA A 431 22.38 -10.13 25.02
#